data_AF-A0A2V7T7M5-F1
#
_entry.id   AF-A0A2V7T7M5-F1
#
_cell.length_a   1.000
_cell.length_b   1.000
_cell.length_c   1.000
_cell.angle_alpha   90.00
_cell.angle_beta   90.00
_cell.angle_gamma   90.00
#
_symmetry.space_group_name_H-M   'P 1'
#
loop_
_entity.id
_entity.type
_entity.pdbx_description
1 polymer ?
#
loop_
_entity_poly.entity_id
_entity_poly.type
_entity_poly.pdbx_seq_one_letter_code
_entity_poly.pdbx_strand_id
1 'polypeptide(L)'
;PFDLDRYYPSGGQIVKTRFLNNSASSGVHHSGNWVQSDAELGGDLNRQWSFMSGVENDAFTVNALWKQGIGIVRSDGSDARLIAHHYSASPSYYADPFAQVSPDGRVVIFNSNMNGSGRYDLFVAEIPLR
;
A
#
# COMPACT_ATOMS: atom_id res chain seq x y z
N PRO A 1 16.10 -0.97 1.11
CA PRO A 1 15.13 -0.10 0.41
C PRO A 1 14.28 -0.96 -0.50
N PHE A 2 13.08 -0.58 -0.92
CA PHE A 2 12.77 -0.74 -2.33
C PHE A 2 12.13 0.52 -2.88
N ASP A 3 12.44 0.83 -4.12
CA ASP A 3 12.00 2.05 -4.78
C ASP A 3 10.92 1.68 -5.80
N LEU A 4 9.87 2.50 -5.87
CA LEU A 4 8.80 2.40 -6.86
C LEU A 4 8.91 3.62 -7.80
N ASP A 5 9.15 3.35 -9.08
CA ASP A 5 9.16 4.37 -10.12
C ASP A 5 7.71 4.76 -10.48
N ARG A 6 7.42 6.07 -10.48
CA ARG A 6 6.09 6.64 -10.76
C ARG A 6 6.13 7.51 -12.01
N TYR A 7 5.15 7.30 -12.89
CA TYR A 7 5.00 8.02 -14.14
C TYR A 7 4.26 9.35 -13.94
N TYR A 8 4.72 10.38 -14.65
CA TYR A 8 4.13 11.71 -14.72
C TYR A 8 3.20 11.84 -15.93
N PRO A 9 1.87 12.01 -15.73
CA PRO A 9 0.91 12.14 -16.84
C PRO A 9 1.16 13.31 -17.79
N SER A 10 1.75 14.41 -17.30
CA SER A 10 1.79 15.71 -18.00
C SER A 10 3.12 16.06 -18.67
N GLY A 11 4.16 15.21 -18.60
CA GLY A 11 5.46 15.58 -19.17
C GLY A 11 6.64 14.65 -18.90
N GLY A 12 6.40 13.35 -18.72
CA GLY A 12 7.44 12.31 -18.83
C GLY A 12 8.51 12.21 -17.73
N GLN A 13 8.46 13.00 -16.66
CA GLN A 13 9.37 12.88 -15.51
C GLN A 13 9.02 11.65 -14.65
N ILE A 14 10.03 10.95 -14.13
CA ILE A 14 9.85 9.82 -13.20
C ILE A 14 10.13 10.31 -11.77
N VAL A 15 9.20 10.04 -10.85
CA VAL A 15 9.42 10.23 -9.41
C VAL A 15 9.64 8.87 -8.76
N LYS A 16 10.59 8.78 -7.84
CA LYS A 16 10.84 7.57 -7.05
C LYS A 16 10.22 7.71 -5.68
N THR A 17 9.30 6.82 -5.32
CA THR A 17 8.89 6.65 -3.93
C THR A 17 9.76 5.57 -3.30
N ARG A 18 10.41 5.88 -2.19
CA ARG A 18 11.15 4.89 -1.40
C ARG A 18 10.26 4.32 -0.31
N PHE A 19 9.98 3.03 -0.38
CA PHE A 19 9.43 2.30 0.75
C PHE A 19 10.59 1.87 1.66
N LEU A 20 10.46 2.15 2.96
CA LEU A 20 11.49 1.79 3.92
C LEU A 20 11.49 0.27 4.14
N ASN A 21 12.66 -0.28 4.45
CA ASN A 21 12.82 -1.74 4.66
C ASN A 21 11.95 -2.27 5.81
N ASN A 22 11.65 -1.40 6.77
CA ASN A 22 10.81 -1.71 7.90
C ASN A 22 9.32 -1.42 7.62
N SER A 23 8.88 -1.17 6.38
CA SER A 23 7.47 -0.90 6.13
C SER A 23 6.66 -2.20 6.00
N ALA A 24 6.87 -3.02 4.96
CA ALA A 24 6.06 -4.22 4.69
C ALA A 24 6.87 -5.54 4.54
N SER A 25 8.16 -5.54 4.90
CA SER A 25 9.10 -6.66 4.75
C SER A 25 9.38 -7.02 3.27
N SER A 26 9.89 -8.23 2.98
CA SER A 26 10.31 -8.70 1.64
C SER A 26 9.15 -9.16 0.75
N GLY A 27 8.04 -9.62 1.34
CA GLY A 27 6.81 -9.93 0.64
C GLY A 27 5.89 -8.72 0.54
N VAL A 28 5.77 -8.12 -0.65
CA VAL A 28 4.87 -6.99 -0.90
C VAL A 28 4.06 -7.17 -2.18
N HIS A 29 2.84 -6.66 -2.15
CA HIS A 29 2.00 -6.45 -3.32
C HIS A 29 1.63 -4.97 -3.40
N HIS A 30 1.77 -4.36 -4.58
CA HIS A 30 1.57 -2.92 -4.77
C HIS A 30 0.91 -2.60 -6.12
N SER A 31 0.08 -3.52 -6.64
CA SER A 31 -0.75 -3.19 -7.82
C SER A 31 -1.86 -2.21 -7.43
N GLY A 32 -2.34 -1.42 -8.39
CA GLY A 32 -3.38 -0.41 -8.13
C GLY A 32 -2.86 0.93 -7.58
N ASN A 33 -1.58 1.24 -7.78
CA ASN A 33 -1.03 2.55 -7.44
C ASN A 33 -1.65 3.67 -8.29
N TRP A 34 -2.48 4.49 -7.65
CA TRP A 34 -3.15 5.64 -8.24
C TRP A 34 -2.18 6.65 -8.85
N VAL A 35 -2.36 6.95 -10.13
CA VAL A 35 -1.63 8.03 -10.81
C VAL A 35 -2.26 9.37 -10.46
N GLN A 36 -1.70 10.04 -9.47
CA GLN A 36 -2.11 11.37 -9.05
C GLN A 36 -1.67 12.41 -10.07
N SER A 37 -2.59 13.29 -10.46
CA SER A 37 -2.30 14.43 -11.32
C SER A 37 -1.59 15.55 -10.57
N ASP A 38 -0.89 16.39 -11.31
CA ASP A 38 -0.17 17.55 -10.77
C ASP A 38 -1.12 18.51 -10.07
N ALA A 39 -2.31 18.69 -10.65
CA ALA A 39 -3.34 19.55 -10.11
C ALA A 39 -3.78 19.09 -8.72
N GLU A 40 -3.92 17.78 -8.50
CA GLU A 40 -4.27 17.20 -7.20
C GLU A 40 -3.16 17.40 -6.14
N LEU A 41 -1.92 17.55 -6.58
CA LEU A 41 -0.75 17.67 -5.71
C LEU A 41 -0.26 19.12 -5.52
N GLY A 42 -0.87 20.07 -6.23
CA GLY A 42 -0.42 21.46 -6.26
C GLY A 42 0.89 21.65 -7.02
N GLY A 43 1.18 20.81 -8.02
CA GLY A 43 2.38 20.85 -8.85
C GLY A 43 3.62 20.17 -8.24
N ASP A 44 3.54 19.66 -7.00
CA ASP A 44 4.66 19.01 -6.33
C ASP A 44 4.48 17.49 -6.27
N LEU A 45 5.14 16.78 -7.19
CA LEU A 45 5.06 15.33 -7.31
C LEU A 45 5.76 14.58 -6.17
N ASN A 46 6.58 15.25 -5.35
CA ASN A 46 7.13 14.63 -4.14
C ASN A 46 6.04 14.36 -3.10
N ARG A 47 4.86 14.97 -3.26
CA ARG A 47 3.68 14.77 -2.42
C ARG A 47 2.83 13.57 -2.85
N GLN A 48 3.23 12.84 -3.90
CA GLN A 48 2.54 11.62 -4.31
C GLN A 48 2.53 10.59 -3.20
N TRP A 49 1.43 9.85 -3.09
CA TRP A 49 1.27 8.70 -2.24
C TRP A 49 1.49 7.43 -3.06
N SER A 50 2.32 6.55 -2.52
CA SER A 50 2.46 5.18 -3.01
C SER A 50 1.89 4.22 -2.00
N PHE A 51 1.17 3.24 -2.53
CA PHE A 51 0.44 2.24 -1.80
C PHE A 51 1.18 0.90 -1.79
N MET A 52 1.01 0.14 -0.71
CA MET A 52 1.45 -1.24 -0.64
C MET A 52 0.63 -2.06 0.36
N SER A 53 0.60 -3.37 0.14
CA SER A 53 0.18 -4.38 1.10
C SER A 53 1.32 -5.36 1.37
N GLY A 54 1.65 -5.57 2.64
CA GLY A 54 2.59 -6.61 3.06
C GLY A 54 1.95 -7.98 3.05
N VAL A 55 2.67 -8.97 2.54
CA VAL A 55 2.25 -10.38 2.39
C VAL A 55 3.30 -11.36 2.93
N GLU A 56 4.19 -10.88 3.80
CA GLU A 56 5.27 -11.67 4.38
C GLU A 56 4.77 -12.69 5.40
N ASN A 57 4.82 -13.97 5.03
CA ASN A 57 4.22 -15.07 5.79
C ASN A 57 5.23 -15.81 6.68
N ASP A 58 6.51 -15.83 6.29
CA ASP A 58 7.52 -16.70 6.89
C ASP A 58 8.51 -15.97 7.82
N ALA A 59 8.55 -14.64 7.74
CA ALA A 59 9.51 -13.85 8.49
C ALA A 59 8.89 -13.30 9.79
N PHE A 60 8.75 -14.15 10.81
CA PHE A 60 8.23 -13.80 12.14
C PHE A 60 9.17 -12.90 12.97
N THR A 61 10.42 -12.73 12.53
CA THR A 61 11.47 -11.99 13.24
C THR A 61 11.86 -10.66 12.57
N VAL A 62 11.22 -10.27 11.47
CA VAL A 62 11.57 -9.04 10.76
C VAL A 62 10.83 -7.86 11.37
N ASN A 63 11.59 -6.80 11.71
CA ASN A 63 11.08 -5.53 12.23
C ASN A 63 10.34 -4.75 11.13
N ALA A 64 9.21 -5.26 10.65
CA ALA A 64 8.31 -4.52 9.78
C ALA A 64 7.22 -3.84 10.62
N LEU A 65 7.15 -2.51 10.56
CA LEU A 65 6.14 -1.66 11.19
C LEU A 65 4.72 -2.06 10.76
N TRP A 66 4.52 -2.45 9.50
CA TRP A 66 3.21 -2.79 8.93
C TRP A 66 3.21 -4.20 8.33
N LYS A 67 3.60 -5.19 9.14
CA LYS A 67 3.52 -6.61 8.78
C LYS A 67 2.07 -7.00 8.50
N GLN A 68 1.83 -7.71 7.40
CA GLN A 68 0.48 -8.15 6.99
C GLN A 68 -0.51 -6.94 6.96
N GLY A 69 0.05 -5.77 6.68
CA GLY A 69 -0.60 -4.48 6.77
C GLY A 69 -0.72 -3.84 5.40
N ILE A 70 -1.69 -2.96 5.30
CA ILE A 70 -1.97 -2.14 4.14
C ILE A 70 -1.62 -0.70 4.50
N GLY A 71 -0.79 -0.05 3.70
CA GLY A 71 -0.32 1.30 4.02
C GLY A 71 0.02 2.15 2.80
N ILE A 72 0.25 3.43 3.08
CA ILE A 72 0.67 4.44 2.11
C ILE A 72 1.88 5.20 2.61
N VAL A 73 2.76 5.60 1.68
CA VAL A 73 3.96 6.39 1.95
C VAL A 73 4.05 7.52 0.94
N ARG A 74 4.35 8.73 1.41
CA ARG A 74 4.58 9.88 0.52
C ARG A 74 5.94 9.72 -0.18
N SER A 75 6.06 10.17 -1.42
CA SER A 75 7.29 10.01 -2.22
C SER A 75 8.53 10.63 -1.59
N ASP A 76 8.39 11.76 -0.90
CA ASP A 76 9.46 12.39 -0.11
C ASP A 76 9.78 11.68 1.22
N GLY A 77 9.00 10.66 1.60
CA GLY A 77 9.13 9.96 2.87
C GLY A 77 8.70 10.75 4.10
N SER A 78 8.10 11.94 3.94
CA SER A 78 7.69 12.80 5.05
C SER A 78 6.48 12.28 5.81
N ASP A 79 5.72 11.35 5.22
CA ASP A 79 4.48 10.82 5.79
C ASP A 79 4.29 9.36 5.37
N ALA A 80 3.77 8.57 6.30
CA ALA A 80 3.67 7.12 6.23
C ALA A 80 2.50 6.68 7.12
N ARG A 81 1.48 6.05 6.55
CA ARG A 81 0.22 5.73 7.26
C ARG A 81 -0.14 4.25 7.11
N LEU A 82 -0.48 3.63 8.23
CA LEU A 82 -1.16 2.33 8.25
C LEU A 82 -2.65 2.56 8.02
N ILE A 83 -3.23 1.87 7.05
CA ILE A 83 -4.66 1.94 6.73
C ILE A 83 -5.41 0.81 7.44
N ALA A 84 -4.93 -0.43 7.30
CA ALA A 84 -5.56 -1.60 7.90
C ALA A 84 -4.54 -2.73 8.07
N HIS A 85 -4.84 -3.66 8.96
CA HIS A 85 -4.26 -5.00 8.94
C HIS A 85 -5.29 -5.94 8.31
N HIS A 86 -4.88 -6.80 7.37
CA HIS A 86 -5.87 -7.61 6.65
C HIS A 86 -6.36 -8.81 7.48
N TYR A 87 -5.64 -9.22 8.52
CA TYR A 87 -6.07 -10.26 9.47
C TYR A 87 -6.39 -11.63 8.85
N SER A 88 -5.90 -11.93 7.64
CA SER A 88 -6.06 -13.27 7.09
C SER A 88 -5.31 -14.27 7.97
N ALA A 89 -6.01 -15.29 8.48
CA ALA A 89 -5.39 -16.42 9.17
C ALA A 89 -4.85 -17.43 8.15
N SER A 90 -3.77 -18.13 8.52
CA SER A 90 -3.07 -19.10 7.66
C SER A 90 -2.69 -18.50 6.31
N PRO A 91 -1.71 -17.59 6.28
CA PRO A 91 -1.37 -16.84 5.09
C PRO A 91 -0.97 -17.74 3.92
N SER A 92 -1.52 -17.46 2.75
CA SER A 92 -1.23 -18.12 1.47
C SER A 92 -1.49 -17.12 0.36
N TYR A 93 -1.03 -17.41 -0.87
CA TYR A 93 -1.30 -16.55 -2.02
C TYR A 93 -2.79 -16.20 -2.18
N TYR A 94 -3.70 -17.13 -1.88
CA TYR A 94 -5.15 -16.89 -1.97
C TYR A 94 -5.71 -16.05 -0.81
N ALA A 95 -4.92 -15.87 0.26
CA ALA A 95 -5.26 -15.11 1.44
C ALA A 95 -4.63 -13.71 1.46
N ASP A 96 -3.76 -13.41 0.48
CA ASP A 96 -3.14 -12.11 0.31
C ASP A 96 -4.23 -11.05 0.08
N PRO A 97 -4.05 -9.84 0.62
CA PRO A 97 -5.09 -8.81 0.56
C PRO A 97 -5.31 -8.24 -0.84
N PHE A 98 -4.35 -8.41 -1.77
CA PHE A 98 -4.37 -7.84 -3.12
C PHE A 98 -4.96 -6.43 -3.17
N ALA A 99 -4.56 -5.61 -2.22
CA ALA A 99 -5.32 -4.41 -1.93
C ALA A 99 -5.17 -3.38 -3.07
N GLN A 100 -6.25 -2.65 -3.37
CA GLN A 100 -6.31 -1.69 -4.46
C GLN A 100 -6.98 -0.40 -4.01
N VAL A 101 -6.35 0.73 -4.33
CA VAL A 101 -6.84 2.07 -3.98
C VAL A 101 -7.78 2.58 -5.06
N SER A 102 -8.84 3.30 -4.66
CA SER A 102 -9.74 3.96 -5.59
C SER A 102 -9.03 5.05 -6.40
N PRO A 103 -9.48 5.37 -7.63
CA PRO A 103 -8.85 6.41 -8.46
C PRO A 103 -8.83 7.82 -7.85
N ASP A 104 -9.64 8.08 -6.82
CA ASP A 104 -9.65 9.36 -6.09
C ASP A 104 -8.86 9.30 -4.77
N GLY A 105 -8.22 8.16 -4.46
CA GLY A 105 -7.40 7.97 -3.27
C GLY A 105 -8.18 7.99 -1.95
N ARG A 106 -9.51 7.83 -1.96
CA ARG A 106 -10.35 7.95 -0.75
C ARG A 106 -10.60 6.64 -0.04
N VAL A 107 -10.60 5.52 -0.76
CA VAL A 107 -10.83 4.20 -0.18
C VAL A 107 -9.85 3.18 -0.73
N VAL A 108 -9.67 2.10 0.01
CA VAL A 108 -8.95 0.90 -0.42
C VAL A 108 -9.87 -0.31 -0.29
N ILE A 109 -9.88 -1.17 -1.30
CA ILE A 109 -10.49 -2.50 -1.21
C ILE A 109 -9.40 -3.55 -0.96
N PHE A 110 -9.74 -4.62 -0.23
CA PHE A 110 -8.82 -5.72 0.04
C PHE A 110 -9.53 -7.02 0.36
N ASN A 111 -8.89 -8.14 0.02
CA ASN A 111 -9.36 -9.48 0.36
C ASN A 111 -8.94 -9.85 1.78
N SER A 112 -9.78 -10.60 2.47
CA SER A 112 -9.42 -11.19 3.77
C SER A 112 -10.34 -12.35 4.14
N ASN A 113 -9.82 -13.29 4.94
CA ASN A 113 -10.68 -14.24 5.65
C ASN A 113 -11.03 -13.83 7.09
N MET A 114 -10.66 -12.61 7.51
CA MET A 114 -10.91 -12.01 8.82
C MET A 114 -10.78 -13.00 9.97
N ASN A 115 -9.55 -13.34 10.29
CA ASN A 115 -9.18 -14.26 11.36
C ASN A 115 -9.77 -15.67 11.17
N GLY A 116 -9.76 -16.17 9.93
CA GLY A 116 -10.10 -17.56 9.64
C GLY A 116 -11.61 -17.85 9.65
N SER A 117 -12.44 -16.88 9.24
CA SER A 117 -13.90 -17.02 9.12
C SER A 117 -14.38 -18.17 8.21
N GLY A 118 -13.48 -18.81 7.47
CA GLY A 118 -13.76 -19.90 6.53
C GLY A 118 -14.18 -19.43 5.13
N ARG A 119 -14.18 -18.13 4.88
CA ARG A 119 -14.43 -17.51 3.56
C ARG A 119 -13.40 -16.42 3.28
N TYR A 120 -13.22 -16.07 2.02
CA TYR A 120 -12.49 -14.87 1.62
C TYR A 120 -13.49 -13.86 1.09
N ASP A 121 -13.61 -12.73 1.78
CA ASP A 121 -14.52 -11.65 1.44
C ASP A 121 -13.73 -10.40 1.01
N LEU A 122 -14.42 -9.50 0.32
CA LEU A 122 -13.90 -8.19 -0.05
C LEU A 122 -14.30 -7.16 1.01
N PHE A 123 -13.30 -6.48 1.54
CA PHE A 123 -13.44 -5.40 2.52
C PHE A 123 -13.10 -4.06 1.89
N VAL A 124 -13.60 -2.99 2.50
CA VAL A 124 -13.29 -1.61 2.14
C VAL A 124 -12.88 -0.83 3.39
N ALA A 125 -11.88 0.03 3.27
CA ALA A 125 -11.47 0.97 4.31
C ALA A 125 -11.29 2.37 3.72
N GLU A 126 -11.63 3.38 4.51
CA GLU A 126 -11.35 4.77 4.17
C GLU A 126 -9.86 5.08 4.36
N ILE A 127 -9.31 5.89 3.46
CA ILE A 127 -7.94 6.39 3.60
C ILE A 127 -7.97 7.61 4.53
N PRO A 128 -7.15 7.64 5.58
CA PRO A 128 -7.06 8.82 6.44
C PRO A 128 -6.33 9.91 5.68
N LEU A 129 -7.07 10.85 5.08
CA LEU A 129 -6.53 11.96 4.28
C LEU A 129 -6.25 13.23 5.09
N ARG A 130 -6.53 13.22 6.40
CA ARG A 130 -6.29 14.33 7.34
C ARG A 130 -5.24 13.97 8.37
#